data_AF-A0A7K0VQN4-F1
#
_entry.id   AF-A0A7K0VQN4-F1
#
_cell.length_a   1.000
_cell.length_b   1.000
_cell.length_c   1.000
_cell.angle_alpha   90.00
_cell.angle_beta   90.00
_cell.angle_gamma   90.00
#
_symmetry.space_group_name_H-M   'P 1'
#
loop_
_entity.id
_entity.type
_entity.pdbx_description
1 polymer ?
#
loop_
_entity_poly.entity_id
_entity_poly.type
_entity_poly.pdbx_seq_one_letter_code
_entity_poly.pdbx_strand_id
1 'polypeptide(L)'
;FHLSLILILIGVSLGALFGMKGEAIVNVGERFVNIPTSYDSLSYGKLFTDRSLPSFSIKVTDFVGKYNLITNAPEDYTLRVETVREQNATRENHIIKVNSPLSFGSTNVYLQANGYSPVVTVRDSKGQVVMQGPVPFLPQDANLTSIGAIKVPDSIPQLGFVATFLPTAARDKVRGGISAFPEALDPKLLFSIWKGDLGLDRGVPQSVYRIDTSKMQKIGLHSLQVGQTFTFAEGSITFDGVTPWVNLQIVRDPGKIYALGGGIVAILGLLASLFTRRRRIWIRVNESGVVEVAGLAKNGAPGLENEISSLVGLLERVER
;
A
#
# COMPACT_ATOMS: atom_id res chain seq x y z
N PHE A 1 -9.92 5.67 31.07
CA PHE A 1 -9.58 4.33 30.52
C PHE A 1 -10.78 3.64 29.85
N HIS A 2 -11.88 3.35 30.54
CA HIS A 2 -13.01 2.67 29.87
C HIS A 2 -13.72 3.55 28.81
N LEU A 3 -13.88 4.85 29.08
CA LEU A 3 -14.47 5.79 28.12
C LEU A 3 -13.65 5.92 26.82
N SER A 4 -12.32 5.78 26.89
CA SER A 4 -11.48 5.82 25.68
C SER A 4 -11.66 4.60 24.79
N LEU A 5 -12.03 3.44 25.34
CA LEU A 5 -12.37 2.27 24.53
C LEU A 5 -13.61 2.52 23.67
N ILE A 6 -14.60 3.24 24.22
CA ILE A 6 -15.78 3.66 23.45
C ILE A 6 -15.38 4.59 22.31
N LEU A 7 -14.50 5.56 22.56
CA LEU A 7 -14.03 6.48 21.52
C LEU A 7 -13.24 5.75 20.41
N ILE A 8 -12.39 4.78 20.78
CA ILE A 8 -11.71 3.91 19.81
C ILE A 8 -12.72 3.12 19.00
N LEU A 9 -13.72 2.51 19.65
CA LEU A 9 -14.75 1.72 18.98
C LEU A 9 -15.55 2.58 17.99
N ILE A 10 -15.89 3.82 18.35
CA ILE A 10 -16.53 4.77 17.44
C ILE A 10 -15.62 5.06 16.24
N GLY A 11 -14.34 5.34 16.47
CA GLY A 11 -13.37 5.56 15.41
C GLY A 11 -13.28 4.38 14.44
N VAL A 12 -13.07 3.17 14.96
CA VAL A 12 -13.03 1.94 14.15
C VAL A 12 -14.33 1.74 13.37
N SER A 13 -15.49 1.97 13.99
CA SER A 13 -16.79 1.85 13.33
C SER A 13 -16.94 2.86 12.19
N LEU A 14 -16.52 4.11 12.38
CA LEU A 14 -16.54 5.12 11.32
C LEU A 14 -15.64 4.74 10.15
N GLY A 15 -14.44 4.23 10.43
CA GLY A 15 -13.52 3.72 9.40
C GLY A 15 -14.12 2.53 8.63
N ALA A 16 -14.71 1.56 9.32
CA ALA A 16 -15.30 0.37 8.70
C ALA A 16 -16.59 0.67 7.91
N LEU A 17 -17.36 1.68 8.30
CA LEU A 17 -18.62 2.02 7.64
C LEU A 17 -18.41 2.99 6.47
N PHE A 18 -17.54 3.99 6.65
CA PHE A 18 -17.37 5.09 5.69
C PHE A 18 -15.99 5.13 5.02
N GLY A 19 -15.10 4.19 5.35
CA GLY A 19 -13.79 4.11 4.75
C GLY A 19 -13.80 3.50 3.35
N MET A 20 -12.65 3.59 2.70
CA MET A 20 -12.39 2.94 1.41
C MET A 20 -10.92 2.54 1.34
N LYS A 21 -10.65 1.47 0.59
CA LYS A 21 -9.30 1.09 0.20
C LYS A 21 -9.33 0.65 -1.26
N GLY A 22 -8.50 1.27 -2.09
CA GLY A 22 -8.29 0.88 -3.47
C GLY A 22 -6.81 0.86 -3.83
N GLU A 23 -6.48 0.05 -4.82
CA GLU A 23 -5.12 -0.09 -5.36
C GLU A 23 -5.16 0.05 -6.89
N ALA A 24 -4.20 0.78 -7.45
CA ALA A 24 -4.09 1.01 -8.88
C ALA A 24 -2.61 1.04 -9.32
N ILE A 25 -2.26 0.23 -10.31
CA ILE A 25 -0.99 0.30 -11.02
C ILE A 25 -1.08 1.39 -12.09
N VAL A 26 -0.10 2.28 -12.11
CA VAL A 26 -0.04 3.42 -13.03
C VAL A 26 1.36 3.51 -13.61
N ASN A 27 1.47 3.50 -14.95
CA ASN A 27 2.77 3.71 -15.59
C ASN A 27 3.22 5.16 -15.46
N VAL A 28 4.53 5.39 -15.43
CA VAL A 28 5.09 6.74 -15.56
C VAL A 28 4.63 7.34 -16.90
N GLY A 29 4.05 8.54 -16.83
CA GLY A 29 3.43 9.24 -17.96
C GLY A 29 1.90 9.16 -17.97
N GLU A 30 1.31 8.16 -17.31
CA GLU A 30 -0.15 7.96 -17.24
C GLU A 30 -0.80 8.78 -16.12
N ARG A 31 -2.13 8.85 -16.20
CA ARG A 31 -2.97 9.54 -15.22
C ARG A 31 -3.97 8.57 -14.62
N PHE A 32 -3.96 8.51 -13.30
CA PHE A 32 -5.02 7.94 -12.49
C PHE A 32 -6.11 8.98 -12.23
N VAL A 33 -7.37 8.57 -12.32
CA VAL A 33 -8.55 9.38 -11.95
C VAL A 33 -9.31 8.63 -10.88
N ASN A 34 -9.76 9.30 -9.82
CA ASN A 34 -10.44 8.63 -8.72
C ASN A 34 -11.90 8.24 -9.05
N ILE A 35 -12.06 7.24 -9.91
CA ILE A 35 -13.33 6.62 -10.29
C ILE A 35 -13.23 5.11 -10.20
N PRO A 36 -14.34 4.37 -10.00
CA PRO A 36 -14.29 2.93 -9.72
C PRO A 36 -13.54 2.11 -10.77
N THR A 37 -13.66 2.47 -12.04
CA THR A 37 -13.05 1.76 -13.18
C THR A 37 -11.54 1.98 -13.32
N SER A 38 -10.95 2.91 -12.58
CA SER A 38 -9.50 3.17 -12.59
C SER A 38 -8.73 2.33 -11.57
N TYR A 39 -9.42 1.53 -10.75
CA TYR A 39 -8.81 0.69 -9.72
C TYR A 39 -8.65 -0.76 -10.18
N ASP A 40 -7.52 -1.37 -9.85
CA ASP A 40 -7.30 -2.81 -10.02
C ASP A 40 -8.05 -3.61 -8.94
N SER A 41 -8.11 -3.05 -7.73
CA SER A 41 -8.96 -3.54 -6.65
C SER A 41 -9.55 -2.38 -5.88
N LEU A 42 -10.81 -2.53 -5.47
CA LEU A 42 -11.54 -1.49 -4.76
C LEU A 42 -12.48 -2.12 -3.75
N SER A 43 -12.41 -1.62 -2.53
CA SER A 43 -13.21 -2.08 -1.41
C SER A 43 -13.75 -0.90 -0.60
N TYR A 44 -14.98 -1.04 -0.15
CA TYR A 44 -15.72 0.01 0.54
C TYR A 44 -16.19 -0.45 1.90
N GLY A 45 -16.30 0.52 2.81
CA GLY A 45 -17.14 0.36 3.99
C GLY A 45 -18.62 0.25 3.62
N LYS A 46 -19.41 -0.35 4.51
CA LYS A 46 -20.83 -0.68 4.24
C LYS A 46 -21.73 0.50 3.84
N LEU A 47 -21.37 1.72 4.25
CA LEU A 47 -22.13 2.94 3.99
C LEU A 47 -21.43 3.86 2.98
N PHE A 48 -20.30 3.42 2.40
CA PHE A 48 -19.59 4.16 1.36
C PHE A 48 -20.02 3.64 -0.02
N THR A 49 -20.16 4.55 -0.99
CA THR A 49 -20.59 4.22 -2.35
C THR A 49 -19.71 4.92 -3.38
N ASP A 50 -19.74 4.46 -4.63
CA ASP A 50 -19.01 5.08 -5.76
C ASP A 50 -19.27 6.58 -5.89
N ARG A 51 -20.49 7.04 -5.58
CA ARG A 51 -20.90 8.45 -5.65
C ARG A 51 -20.23 9.32 -4.59
N SER A 52 -19.68 8.70 -3.55
CA SER A 52 -19.00 9.37 -2.44
C SER A 52 -17.49 9.49 -2.65
N LEU A 53 -16.97 9.02 -3.79
CA LEU A 53 -15.57 9.14 -4.14
C LEU A 53 -15.19 10.63 -4.29
N PRO A 54 -14.17 11.12 -3.57
CA PRO A 54 -13.70 12.48 -3.76
C PRO A 54 -13.09 12.63 -5.15
N SER A 55 -13.48 13.66 -5.89
CA SER A 55 -12.83 13.97 -7.16
C SER A 55 -11.35 14.30 -6.94
N PHE A 56 -10.48 13.63 -7.68
CA PHE A 56 -9.10 14.05 -7.93
C PHE A 56 -8.50 13.22 -9.07
N SER A 57 -7.41 13.69 -9.64
CA SER A 57 -6.56 12.93 -10.56
C SER A 57 -5.09 13.09 -10.20
N ILE A 58 -4.30 12.08 -10.53
CA ILE A 58 -2.86 11.99 -10.25
C ILE A 58 -2.20 11.55 -11.55
N LYS A 59 -1.44 12.44 -12.18
CA LYS A 59 -0.54 12.07 -13.28
C LYS A 59 0.81 11.71 -12.67
N VAL A 60 1.26 10.49 -12.92
CA VAL A 60 2.61 10.06 -12.55
C VAL A 60 3.57 10.68 -13.56
N THR A 61 4.38 11.65 -13.13
CA THR A 61 5.29 12.35 -14.02
C THR A 61 6.65 11.68 -14.06
N ASP A 62 7.10 11.12 -12.94
CA ASP A 62 8.39 10.45 -12.82
C ASP A 62 8.43 9.55 -11.58
N PHE A 63 9.22 8.49 -11.63
CA PHE A 63 9.49 7.61 -10.50
C PHE A 63 10.96 7.20 -10.50
N VAL A 64 11.63 7.40 -9.37
CA VAL A 64 13.02 7.02 -9.17
C VAL A 64 13.15 6.19 -7.90
N GLY A 65 13.59 4.95 -8.05
CA GLY A 65 14.09 4.12 -6.96
C GLY A 65 15.61 4.19 -6.90
N LYS A 66 16.17 4.35 -5.70
CA LYS A 66 17.60 4.28 -5.42
C LYS A 66 17.90 3.01 -4.66
N TYR A 67 18.94 2.30 -5.06
CA TYR A 67 19.31 1.02 -4.47
C TYR A 67 20.78 1.00 -4.11
N ASN A 68 21.09 0.28 -3.04
CA ASN A 68 22.45 0.08 -2.58
C ASN A 68 23.21 -0.85 -3.53
N LEU A 69 24.36 -0.41 -4.06
CA LEU A 69 25.12 -1.17 -5.06
C LEU A 69 25.75 -2.49 -4.54
N ILE A 70 25.83 -2.69 -3.23
CA ILE A 70 26.43 -3.89 -2.62
C ILE A 70 25.35 -4.90 -2.22
N THR A 71 24.26 -4.41 -1.61
CA THR A 71 23.21 -5.25 -1.03
C THR A 71 21.95 -5.35 -1.89
N ASN A 72 21.84 -4.54 -2.94
CA ASN A 72 20.65 -4.32 -3.77
C ASN A 72 19.41 -3.80 -3.00
N ALA A 73 19.56 -3.47 -1.71
CA ALA A 73 18.46 -3.02 -0.89
C ALA A 73 17.99 -1.63 -1.34
N PRO A 74 16.67 -1.34 -1.30
CA PRO A 74 16.16 -0.02 -1.61
C PRO A 74 16.56 0.99 -0.53
N GLU A 75 17.05 2.15 -0.95
CA GLU A 75 17.46 3.26 -0.09
C GLU A 75 16.44 4.41 -0.11
N ASP A 76 15.86 4.70 -1.27
CA ASP A 76 14.83 5.75 -1.42
C ASP A 76 13.91 5.44 -2.59
N TYR A 77 12.63 5.78 -2.42
CA TYR A 77 11.65 5.80 -3.49
C TYR A 77 11.03 7.19 -3.58
N THR A 78 11.27 7.85 -4.69
CA THR A 78 10.76 9.20 -4.97
C THR A 78 9.79 9.13 -6.15
N LEU A 79 8.51 9.33 -5.87
CA LEU A 79 7.45 9.42 -6.86
C LEU A 79 7.08 10.90 -7.06
N ARG A 80 7.20 11.41 -8.28
CA ARG A 80 6.76 12.76 -8.66
C ARG A 80 5.42 12.68 -9.37
N VAL A 81 4.49 13.53 -8.95
CA VAL A 81 3.14 13.55 -9.50
C VAL A 81 2.65 14.97 -9.74
N GLU A 82 1.80 15.13 -10.74
CA GLU A 82 0.99 16.32 -10.96
C GLU A 82 -0.46 15.97 -10.60
N THR A 83 -1.10 16.78 -9.77
CA THR A 83 -2.42 16.49 -9.22
C THR A 83 -3.42 17.59 -9.54
N VAL A 84 -4.68 17.21 -9.65
CA VAL A 84 -5.82 18.11 -9.87
C VAL A 84 -6.97 17.63 -9.00
N ARG A 85 -7.53 18.50 -8.16
CA ARG A 85 -8.62 18.15 -7.22
C ARG A 85 -10.01 18.20 -7.87
N GLU A 86 -10.27 19.19 -8.71
CA GLU A 86 -11.58 19.36 -9.37
C GLU A 86 -11.40 19.63 -10.86
N GLN A 87 -12.42 19.39 -11.68
CA GLN A 87 -12.40 19.83 -13.07
C GLN A 87 -12.18 21.35 -13.08
N ASN A 88 -11.06 21.80 -13.66
CA ASN A 88 -10.55 23.18 -13.70
C ASN A 88 -9.76 23.69 -12.48
N ALA A 89 -9.42 22.85 -11.51
CA ALA A 89 -8.47 23.21 -10.46
C ALA A 89 -7.05 23.38 -11.01
N THR A 90 -6.24 24.23 -10.37
CA THR A 90 -4.83 24.40 -10.69
C THR A 90 -4.07 23.09 -10.50
N ARG A 91 -3.15 22.81 -11.43
CA ARG A 91 -2.27 21.64 -11.34
C ARG A 91 -1.21 21.89 -10.27
N GLU A 92 -1.06 20.96 -9.35
CA GLU A 92 -0.06 21.03 -8.29
C GLU A 92 0.94 19.88 -8.42
N ASN A 93 2.23 20.20 -8.33
CA ASN A 93 3.29 19.22 -8.31
C ASN A 93 3.56 18.76 -6.88
N HIS A 94 3.60 17.44 -6.66
CA HIS A 94 3.84 16.83 -5.36
C HIS A 94 4.91 15.74 -5.47
N ILE A 95 5.55 15.46 -4.35
CA ILE A 95 6.46 14.32 -4.18
C ILE A 95 5.86 13.38 -3.15
N ILE A 96 5.73 12.10 -3.51
CA ILE A 96 5.27 11.03 -2.63
C ILE A 96 6.49 10.17 -2.28
N LYS A 97 6.65 9.88 -0.98
CA LYS A 97 7.65 8.94 -0.46
C LYS A 97 6.98 7.87 0.41
N VAL A 98 7.68 6.77 0.68
CA VAL A 98 7.19 5.65 1.50
C VAL A 98 6.60 6.12 2.84
N ASN A 99 7.27 7.06 3.51
CA ASN A 99 6.85 7.63 4.80
C ASN A 99 6.23 9.04 4.68
N SER A 100 5.95 9.51 3.47
CA SER A 100 5.37 10.83 3.22
C SER A 100 4.29 10.70 2.14
N PRO A 101 3.10 10.15 2.50
CA PRO A 101 1.98 10.00 1.58
C PRO A 101 1.40 11.36 1.19
N LEU A 102 0.71 11.40 0.06
CA LEU A 102 -0.05 12.57 -0.37
C LEU A 102 -1.47 12.53 0.20
N SER A 103 -1.99 13.66 0.67
CA SER A 103 -3.32 13.73 1.29
C SER A 103 -4.30 14.62 0.51
N PHE A 104 -5.47 14.06 0.23
CA PHE A 104 -6.69 14.73 -0.24
C PHE A 104 -7.74 14.71 0.87
N GLY A 105 -7.66 15.63 1.82
CA GLY A 105 -8.57 15.68 2.98
C GLY A 105 -8.38 14.44 3.86
N SER A 106 -9.43 13.61 3.99
CA SER A 106 -9.39 12.34 4.74
C SER A 106 -8.88 11.15 3.91
N THR A 107 -8.52 11.38 2.65
CA THR A 107 -8.00 10.35 1.73
C THR A 107 -6.50 10.50 1.60
N ASN A 108 -5.76 9.41 1.77
CA ASN A 108 -4.31 9.37 1.64
C ASN A 108 -3.91 8.46 0.48
N VAL A 109 -2.88 8.86 -0.24
CA VAL A 109 -2.30 8.12 -1.38
C VAL A 109 -0.89 7.70 -1.01
N TYR A 110 -0.68 6.40 -0.95
CA TYR A 110 0.58 5.78 -0.59
C TYR A 110 1.22 5.15 -1.83
N LEU A 111 2.54 5.26 -1.92
CA LEU A 111 3.33 4.45 -2.83
C LEU A 111 3.55 3.08 -2.15
N GLN A 112 2.88 2.03 -2.63
CA GLN A 112 2.98 0.68 -2.05
C GLN A 112 4.04 -0.19 -2.70
N ALA A 113 4.13 -0.13 -4.02
CA ALA A 113 5.04 -0.96 -4.79
C ALA A 113 5.43 -0.27 -6.10
N ASN A 114 6.43 -0.81 -6.77
CA ASN A 114 6.87 -0.40 -8.08
C ASN A 114 7.33 -1.61 -8.90
N GLY A 115 7.41 -1.41 -10.21
CA GLY A 115 7.94 -2.40 -11.12
C GLY A 115 8.16 -1.79 -12.49
N TYR A 116 8.25 -2.65 -13.49
CA TYR A 116 8.46 -2.24 -14.88
C TYR A 116 7.42 -2.83 -15.81
N SER A 117 7.07 -2.03 -16.80
CA SER A 117 6.24 -2.39 -17.93
C SER A 117 7.11 -2.46 -19.17
N PRO A 118 7.36 -3.66 -19.73
CA PRO A 118 7.88 -3.77 -21.08
C PRO A 118 6.93 -3.07 -22.05
N VAL A 119 7.47 -2.14 -22.85
CA VAL A 119 6.75 -1.53 -23.97
C VAL A 119 6.96 -2.44 -25.16
N VAL A 120 5.88 -2.96 -25.72
CA VAL A 120 5.93 -3.88 -26.85
C VAL A 120 5.05 -3.42 -27.98
N THR A 121 5.44 -3.78 -29.20
CA THR A 121 4.63 -3.65 -30.40
C THR A 121 4.49 -5.05 -31.01
N VAL A 122 3.26 -5.54 -31.13
CA VAL A 122 2.95 -6.80 -31.81
C VAL A 122 2.29 -6.49 -33.13
N ARG A 123 2.78 -7.12 -34.19
CA ARG A 123 2.24 -7.02 -35.54
C ARG A 123 1.72 -8.37 -36.02
N ASP A 124 0.63 -8.35 -36.78
CA ASP A 124 0.10 -9.54 -37.44
C ASP A 124 0.98 -9.97 -38.63
N SER A 125 0.61 -11.08 -39.27
CA SER A 125 1.29 -11.61 -40.46
C SER A 125 1.24 -10.68 -41.68
N LYS A 126 0.40 -9.64 -41.67
CA LYS A 126 0.30 -8.59 -42.69
C LYS A 126 1.11 -7.34 -42.32
N GLY A 127 1.76 -7.33 -41.15
CA GLY A 127 2.55 -6.20 -40.64
C GLY A 127 1.74 -5.11 -39.93
N GLN A 128 0.43 -5.29 -39.75
CA GLN A 128 -0.43 -4.34 -39.04
C GLN A 128 -0.21 -4.43 -37.53
N VAL A 129 -0.20 -3.29 -36.85
CA VAL A 129 -0.10 -3.25 -35.38
C VAL A 129 -1.41 -3.75 -34.79
N VAL A 130 -1.35 -4.85 -34.04
CA VAL A 130 -2.49 -5.45 -33.33
C VAL A 130 -2.42 -5.23 -31.82
N MET A 131 -1.26 -4.82 -31.31
CA MET A 131 -1.10 -4.37 -29.92
C MET A 131 0.13 -3.47 -29.84
N GLN A 132 0.03 -2.37 -29.10
CA GLN A 132 1.15 -1.49 -28.79
C GLN A 132 0.97 -0.84 -27.43
N GLY A 133 2.04 -0.81 -26.62
CA GLY A 133 2.06 -0.06 -25.37
C GLY A 133 2.79 -0.75 -24.22
N PRO A 134 2.85 -0.09 -23.05
CA PRO A 134 3.40 -0.67 -21.83
C PRO A 134 2.48 -1.78 -21.30
N VAL A 135 3.07 -2.91 -20.90
CA VAL A 135 2.35 -4.02 -20.24
C VAL A 135 2.92 -4.22 -18.84
N PRO A 136 2.16 -3.97 -17.75
CA PRO A 136 2.67 -4.13 -16.38
C PRO A 136 3.04 -5.58 -16.06
N PHE A 137 4.28 -5.79 -15.64
CA PHE A 137 4.76 -7.09 -15.13
C PHE A 137 4.94 -7.01 -13.62
N LEU A 138 4.66 -8.09 -12.91
CA LEU A 138 4.68 -8.15 -11.45
C LEU A 138 6.02 -8.71 -10.94
N PRO A 139 6.76 -7.96 -10.09
CA PRO A 139 7.96 -8.44 -9.42
C PRO A 139 7.72 -9.72 -8.62
N GLN A 140 8.69 -10.63 -8.69
CA GLN A 140 8.72 -11.92 -7.98
C GLN A 140 9.84 -11.98 -6.93
N ASP A 141 10.77 -11.02 -6.97
CA ASP A 141 11.88 -10.89 -6.03
C ASP A 141 12.27 -9.41 -5.81
N ALA A 142 13.25 -9.18 -4.93
CA ALA A 142 13.74 -7.84 -4.60
C ALA A 142 14.53 -7.17 -5.74
N ASN A 143 15.02 -7.94 -6.72
CA ASN A 143 15.72 -7.41 -7.90
C ASN A 143 14.77 -7.11 -9.06
N LEU A 144 13.46 -7.11 -8.79
CA LEU A 144 12.38 -6.82 -9.73
C LEU A 144 12.38 -7.77 -10.95
N THR A 145 12.86 -9.01 -10.78
CA THR A 145 12.56 -10.09 -11.74
C THR A 145 11.05 -10.22 -11.82
N SER A 146 10.46 -9.96 -12.97
CA SER A 146 9.01 -9.79 -13.08
C SER A 146 8.39 -10.79 -14.05
N ILE A 147 7.19 -11.27 -13.75
CA ILE A 147 6.41 -12.12 -14.67
C ILE A 147 5.20 -11.36 -15.18
N GLY A 148 4.79 -11.69 -16.39
CA GLY A 148 3.60 -11.11 -17.00
C GLY A 148 3.12 -11.89 -18.20
N ALA A 149 2.00 -11.44 -18.74
CA ALA A 149 1.45 -11.99 -19.96
C ALA A 149 1.03 -10.86 -20.90
N ILE A 150 1.36 -11.02 -22.18
CA ILE A 150 0.95 -10.10 -23.24
C ILE A 150 -0.13 -10.84 -24.03
N LYS A 151 -1.35 -10.32 -24.03
CA LYS A 151 -2.52 -10.95 -24.66
C LYS A 151 -2.94 -10.12 -25.87
N VAL A 152 -3.01 -10.74 -27.04
CA VAL A 152 -3.30 -10.07 -28.32
C VAL A 152 -4.58 -10.68 -28.92
N PRO A 153 -5.76 -10.33 -28.38
CA PRO A 153 -7.03 -10.91 -28.83
C PRO A 153 -7.39 -10.55 -30.27
N ASP A 154 -6.87 -9.43 -30.78
CA ASP A 154 -7.20 -8.90 -32.11
C ASP A 154 -6.39 -9.56 -33.25
N SER A 155 -5.54 -10.53 -32.92
CA SER A 155 -4.78 -11.31 -33.92
C SER A 155 -5.53 -12.58 -34.34
N ILE A 156 -5.31 -13.04 -35.58
CA ILE A 156 -5.89 -14.28 -36.12
C ILE A 156 -4.76 -15.21 -36.61
N PRO A 157 -4.52 -16.34 -35.93
CA PRO A 157 -5.11 -16.77 -34.66
C PRO A 157 -4.71 -15.86 -33.50
N GLN A 158 -5.48 -15.88 -32.40
CA GLN A 158 -5.14 -15.14 -31.18
C GLN A 158 -3.76 -15.56 -30.65
N LEU A 159 -2.99 -14.56 -30.20
CA LEU A 159 -1.62 -14.73 -29.70
C LEU A 159 -1.53 -14.38 -28.22
N GLY A 160 -0.74 -15.16 -27.50
CA GLY A 160 -0.39 -14.93 -26.11
C GLY A 160 1.10 -15.11 -25.89
N PHE A 161 1.72 -14.19 -25.14
CA PHE A 161 3.11 -14.29 -24.74
C PHE A 161 3.17 -14.47 -23.22
N VAL A 162 3.66 -15.62 -22.76
CA VAL A 162 3.98 -15.84 -21.34
C VAL A 162 5.42 -15.44 -21.14
N ALA A 163 5.65 -14.42 -20.32
CA ALA A 163 6.90 -13.67 -20.33
C ALA A 163 7.49 -13.42 -18.95
N THR A 164 8.80 -13.22 -18.94
CA THR A 164 9.61 -12.82 -17.80
C THR A 164 10.44 -11.62 -18.22
N PHE A 165 10.40 -10.56 -17.42
CA PHE A 165 11.18 -9.35 -17.61
C PHE A 165 12.31 -9.29 -16.59
N LEU A 166 13.52 -9.02 -17.06
CA LEU A 166 14.73 -8.90 -16.25
C LEU A 166 15.27 -7.48 -16.41
N PRO A 167 15.17 -6.59 -15.41
CA PRO A 167 15.70 -5.23 -15.46
C PRO A 167 17.22 -5.19 -15.71
N THR A 168 17.98 -5.98 -14.96
CA THR A 168 19.43 -6.18 -15.19
C THR A 168 19.68 -7.66 -15.38
N ALA A 169 19.64 -8.12 -16.62
CA ALA A 169 19.68 -9.53 -16.93
C ALA A 169 21.01 -10.20 -16.54
N ALA A 170 20.91 -11.28 -15.78
CA ALA A 170 22.00 -12.19 -15.46
C ALA A 170 21.54 -13.65 -15.62
N ARG A 171 22.48 -14.58 -15.50
CA ARG A 171 22.20 -16.02 -15.53
C ARG A 171 22.67 -16.65 -14.23
N ASP A 172 21.76 -17.36 -13.59
CA ASP A 172 22.05 -18.28 -12.50
C ASP A 172 22.09 -19.72 -13.03
N LYS A 173 23.00 -20.54 -12.50
CA LYS A 173 23.20 -21.92 -12.95
C LYS A 173 22.00 -22.83 -12.65
N VAL A 174 21.20 -22.49 -11.63
CA VAL A 174 20.08 -23.31 -11.16
C VAL A 174 18.74 -22.72 -11.59
N ARG A 175 18.56 -21.41 -11.42
CA ARG A 175 17.29 -20.69 -11.65
C ARG A 175 17.12 -20.21 -13.09
N GLY A 176 18.17 -20.26 -13.92
CA GLY A 176 18.12 -19.73 -15.28
C GLY A 176 18.28 -18.21 -15.32
N GLY A 177 17.42 -17.52 -16.07
CA GLY A 177 17.46 -16.06 -16.18
C GLY A 177 16.99 -15.38 -14.89
N ILE A 178 17.81 -14.49 -14.33
CA ILE A 178 17.50 -13.72 -13.12
C ILE A 178 17.84 -12.25 -13.33
N SER A 179 17.27 -11.37 -12.51
CA SER A 179 17.74 -9.99 -12.40
C SER A 179 18.85 -9.89 -11.35
N ALA A 180 20.00 -9.33 -11.71
CA ALA A 180 21.12 -9.12 -10.78
C ALA A 180 20.99 -7.82 -9.98
N PHE A 181 20.22 -6.84 -10.48
CA PHE A 181 20.05 -5.54 -9.86
C PHE A 181 18.65 -4.96 -10.19
N PRO A 182 18.00 -4.24 -9.26
CA PRO A 182 16.64 -3.75 -9.47
C PRO A 182 16.49 -2.74 -10.62
N GLU A 183 17.50 -1.89 -10.88
CA GLU A 183 17.43 -0.92 -11.98
C GLU A 183 17.48 -1.59 -13.35
N ALA A 184 16.89 -0.94 -14.35
CA ALA A 184 16.80 -1.44 -15.72
C ALA A 184 18.09 -1.18 -16.54
N LEU A 185 19.23 -1.78 -16.13
CA LEU A 185 20.55 -1.54 -16.73
C LEU A 185 20.89 -2.41 -17.96
N ASP A 186 20.40 -3.66 -18.00
CA ASP A 186 20.46 -4.54 -19.18
C ASP A 186 19.10 -5.23 -19.35
N PRO A 187 18.06 -4.49 -19.81
CA PRO A 187 16.70 -5.00 -19.82
C PRO A 187 16.52 -6.11 -20.85
N LYS A 188 15.99 -7.26 -20.42
CA LYS A 188 15.64 -8.37 -21.30
C LYS A 188 14.22 -8.85 -21.08
N LEU A 189 13.53 -9.08 -22.19
CA LEU A 189 12.20 -9.69 -22.22
C LEU A 189 12.33 -11.12 -22.74
N LEU A 190 12.15 -12.10 -21.88
CA LEU A 190 12.13 -13.52 -22.22
C LEU A 190 10.67 -13.96 -22.34
N PHE A 191 10.33 -14.71 -23.38
CA PHE A 191 8.93 -15.13 -23.57
C PHE A 191 8.80 -16.43 -24.34
N SER A 192 7.65 -17.08 -24.10
CA SER A 192 7.11 -18.13 -24.95
C SER A 192 5.91 -17.60 -25.71
N ILE A 193 5.80 -17.96 -26.99
CA ILE A 193 4.71 -17.54 -27.86
C ILE A 193 3.72 -18.70 -27.95
N TRP A 194 2.45 -18.38 -27.76
CA TRP A 194 1.33 -19.32 -27.78
C TRP A 194 0.27 -18.82 -28.77
N LYS A 195 -0.27 -19.72 -29.57
CA LYS A 195 -1.42 -19.45 -30.44
C LYS A 195 -2.63 -20.29 -30.05
N GLY A 196 -3.81 -19.69 -30.13
CA GLY A 196 -5.08 -20.33 -29.77
C GLY A 196 -5.98 -19.40 -28.96
N ASP A 197 -7.08 -19.93 -28.45
CA ASP A 197 -8.07 -19.18 -27.68
C ASP A 197 -7.50 -18.71 -26.33
N LEU A 198 -7.47 -17.39 -26.10
CA LEU A 198 -7.08 -16.76 -24.83
C LEU A 198 -8.18 -16.87 -23.75
N GLY A 199 -9.37 -17.31 -24.13
CA GLY A 199 -10.52 -17.52 -23.26
C GLY A 199 -11.11 -16.23 -22.70
N LEU A 200 -10.86 -15.08 -23.34
CA LEU A 200 -11.28 -13.75 -22.89
C LEU A 200 -12.80 -13.53 -23.08
N ASP A 201 -13.42 -14.25 -24.01
CA ASP A 201 -14.82 -14.04 -24.40
C ASP A 201 -15.82 -14.88 -23.57
N ARG A 202 -15.34 -15.63 -22.57
CA ARG A 202 -16.17 -16.60 -21.82
C ARG A 202 -16.92 -16.01 -20.63
N GLY A 203 -16.79 -14.71 -20.38
CA GLY A 203 -17.41 -14.04 -19.23
C GLY A 203 -16.88 -14.48 -17.84
N VAL A 204 -15.85 -15.32 -17.81
CA VAL A 204 -15.19 -15.75 -16.57
C VAL A 204 -14.00 -14.81 -16.31
N PRO A 205 -13.96 -14.13 -15.14
CA PRO A 205 -12.79 -13.33 -14.77
C PRO A 205 -11.51 -14.17 -14.80
N GLN A 206 -10.47 -13.65 -15.45
CA GLN A 206 -9.17 -14.29 -15.52
C GLN A 206 -8.06 -13.31 -15.19
N SER A 207 -6.91 -13.83 -14.74
CA SER A 207 -5.75 -13.00 -14.41
C SER A 207 -5.23 -12.26 -15.65
N VAL A 208 -4.98 -10.97 -15.54
CA VAL A 208 -4.33 -10.19 -16.61
C VAL A 208 -2.85 -10.54 -16.76
N TYR A 209 -2.19 -10.98 -15.69
CA TYR A 209 -0.76 -11.30 -15.65
C TYR A 209 -0.40 -12.73 -16.04
N ARG A 210 -1.40 -13.58 -16.32
CA ARG A 210 -1.22 -14.99 -16.67
C ARG A 210 -2.10 -15.37 -17.86
N ILE A 211 -1.67 -16.39 -18.58
CA ILE A 211 -2.44 -17.04 -19.66
C ILE A 211 -2.62 -18.50 -19.27
N ASP A 212 -3.84 -19.02 -19.44
CA ASP A 212 -4.09 -20.46 -19.39
C ASP A 212 -3.69 -21.07 -20.74
N THR A 213 -2.56 -21.77 -20.76
CA THR A 213 -1.98 -22.34 -21.98
C THR A 213 -2.42 -23.79 -22.22
N SER A 214 -3.29 -24.36 -21.39
CA SER A 214 -3.67 -25.79 -21.46
C SER A 214 -4.29 -26.22 -22.80
N LYS A 215 -4.95 -25.30 -23.50
CA LYS A 215 -5.57 -25.51 -24.82
C LYS A 215 -4.90 -24.73 -25.95
N MET A 216 -3.76 -24.10 -25.68
CA MET A 216 -3.02 -23.31 -26.66
C MET A 216 -1.82 -24.09 -27.19
N GLN A 217 -1.42 -23.80 -28.43
CA GLN A 217 -0.22 -24.37 -29.04
C GLN A 217 0.97 -23.44 -28.81
N LYS A 218 2.05 -23.95 -28.21
CA LYS A 218 3.32 -23.24 -28.13
C LYS A 218 4.00 -23.24 -29.50
N ILE A 219 4.35 -22.05 -30.00
CA ILE A 219 4.96 -21.87 -31.33
C ILE A 219 6.38 -21.31 -31.29
N GLY A 220 6.83 -20.80 -30.13
CA GLY A 220 8.18 -20.25 -30.04
C GLY A 220 8.65 -20.00 -28.61
N LEU A 221 9.97 -19.87 -28.49
CA LEU A 221 10.68 -19.35 -27.32
C LEU A 221 11.71 -18.36 -27.83
N HIS A 222 11.74 -17.17 -27.24
CA HIS A 222 12.73 -16.18 -27.60
C HIS A 222 13.03 -15.24 -26.45
N SER A 223 14.08 -14.44 -26.63
CA SER A 223 14.42 -13.33 -25.75
C SER A 223 14.77 -12.12 -26.57
N LEU A 224 14.30 -10.95 -26.17
CA LEU A 224 14.59 -9.68 -26.82
C LEU A 224 15.31 -8.73 -25.87
N GLN A 225 16.30 -8.02 -26.39
CA GLN A 225 16.79 -6.76 -25.83
C GLN A 225 15.97 -5.59 -26.37
N VAL A 226 16.05 -4.44 -25.71
CA VAL A 226 15.36 -3.22 -26.15
C VAL A 226 15.78 -2.89 -27.59
N GLY A 227 14.79 -2.57 -28.43
CA GLY A 227 14.93 -2.29 -29.87
C GLY A 227 14.93 -3.52 -30.77
N GLN A 228 14.98 -4.74 -30.23
CA GLN A 228 14.97 -5.95 -31.04
C GLN A 228 13.56 -6.40 -31.42
N THR A 229 13.46 -7.03 -32.59
CA THR A 229 12.23 -7.61 -33.12
C THR A 229 12.45 -9.10 -33.37
N PHE A 230 11.50 -9.93 -32.99
CA PHE A 230 11.43 -11.34 -33.37
C PHE A 230 10.25 -11.59 -34.30
N THR A 231 10.50 -12.24 -35.43
CA THR A 231 9.50 -12.58 -36.43
C THR A 231 9.20 -14.07 -36.39
N PHE A 232 7.92 -14.42 -36.51
CA PHE A 232 7.39 -15.78 -36.54
C PHE A 232 6.27 -15.87 -37.59
N ALA A 233 5.76 -17.07 -37.87
CA ALA A 233 4.82 -17.28 -38.99
C ALA A 233 3.54 -16.44 -38.87
N GLU A 234 3.05 -16.26 -37.65
CA GLU A 234 1.82 -15.52 -37.35
C GLU A 234 2.02 -14.00 -37.21
N GLY A 235 3.26 -13.49 -37.21
CA GLY A 235 3.52 -12.06 -37.05
C GLY A 235 4.91 -11.71 -36.50
N SER A 236 5.01 -10.60 -35.78
CA SER A 236 6.24 -10.20 -35.09
C SER A 236 5.97 -9.51 -33.76
N ILE A 237 6.96 -9.55 -32.86
CA ILE A 237 6.97 -8.81 -31.60
C ILE A 237 8.26 -7.99 -31.51
N THR A 238 8.12 -6.71 -31.21
CA THR A 238 9.22 -5.77 -30.93
C THR A 238 9.19 -5.40 -29.46
N PHE A 239 10.36 -5.38 -28.82
CA PHE A 239 10.52 -4.86 -27.47
C PHE A 239 11.03 -3.42 -27.55
N ASP A 240 10.12 -2.45 -27.49
CA ASP A 240 10.40 -1.05 -27.81
C ASP A 240 11.16 -0.33 -26.70
N GLY A 241 10.96 -0.72 -25.44
CA GLY A 241 11.54 -0.04 -24.30
C GLY A 241 10.92 -0.46 -22.98
N VAL A 242 11.21 0.30 -21.92
CA VAL A 242 10.74 -0.01 -20.56
C VAL A 242 10.17 1.25 -19.94
N THR A 243 9.00 1.14 -19.32
CA THR A 243 8.38 2.21 -18.54
C THR A 243 8.23 1.75 -17.09
N PRO A 244 8.74 2.49 -16.10
CA PRO A 244 8.45 2.17 -14.70
C PRO A 244 6.96 2.33 -14.41
N TRP A 245 6.42 1.52 -13.51
CA TRP A 245 5.09 1.71 -12.96
C TRP A 245 5.14 1.76 -11.43
N VAL A 246 4.13 2.39 -10.83
CA VAL A 246 3.93 2.43 -9.39
C VAL A 246 2.54 1.91 -9.02
N ASN A 247 2.42 1.22 -7.89
CA ASN A 247 1.15 0.88 -7.29
C ASN A 247 0.77 1.95 -6.26
N LEU A 248 -0.28 2.70 -6.58
CA LEU A 248 -0.87 3.69 -5.68
C LEU A 248 -1.93 3.01 -4.85
N GLN A 249 -1.84 3.12 -3.53
CA GLN A 249 -2.91 2.72 -2.63
C GLN A 249 -3.61 3.95 -2.08
N ILE A 250 -4.90 4.03 -2.35
CA ILE A 250 -5.77 5.12 -1.96
C ILE A 250 -6.60 4.65 -0.78
N VAL A 251 -6.41 5.28 0.38
CA VAL A 251 -7.09 4.92 1.63
C VAL A 251 -7.82 6.13 2.18
N ARG A 252 -9.13 6.01 2.35
CA ARG A 252 -9.93 6.96 3.13
C ARG A 252 -10.27 6.32 4.46
N ASP A 253 -9.85 6.96 5.55
CA ASP A 253 -10.17 6.51 6.90
C ASP A 253 -10.62 7.72 7.74
N PRO A 254 -11.93 8.02 7.77
CA PRO A 254 -12.47 9.11 8.60
C PRO A 254 -12.40 8.80 10.11
N GLY A 255 -12.26 7.52 10.48
CA GLY A 255 -12.21 7.04 11.85
C GLY A 255 -10.85 7.23 12.53
N LYS A 256 -9.78 7.30 11.73
CA LYS A 256 -8.38 7.37 12.17
C LYS A 256 -8.13 8.37 13.29
N ILE A 257 -8.66 9.59 13.18
CA ILE A 257 -8.41 10.65 14.16
C ILE A 257 -9.11 10.39 15.50
N TYR A 258 -10.31 9.80 15.48
CA TYR A 258 -11.05 9.43 16.69
C TYR A 258 -10.38 8.26 17.39
N ALA A 259 -9.92 7.27 16.63
CA ALA A 259 -9.15 6.15 17.18
C ALA A 259 -7.84 6.62 17.81
N LEU A 260 -7.11 7.54 17.17
CA LEU A 260 -5.90 8.15 17.72
C LEU A 260 -6.18 8.92 19.03
N GLY A 261 -7.20 9.78 19.02
CA GLY A 261 -7.61 10.52 20.22
C GLY A 261 -8.02 9.58 21.36
N GLY A 262 -8.78 8.53 21.05
CA GLY A 262 -9.12 7.47 21.98
C GLY A 262 -7.90 6.77 22.56
N GLY A 263 -6.91 6.42 21.74
CA GLY A 263 -5.63 5.84 22.18
C GLY A 263 -4.88 6.75 23.15
N ILE A 264 -4.76 8.05 22.84
CA ILE A 264 -4.12 9.04 23.71
C ILE A 264 -4.84 9.11 25.06
N VAL A 265 -6.17 9.24 25.06
CA VAL A 265 -6.97 9.29 26.30
C VAL A 265 -6.89 7.97 27.08
N ALA A 266 -6.73 6.83 26.42
CA ALA A 266 -6.53 5.55 27.06
C ALA A 266 -5.21 5.51 27.82
N ILE A 267 -4.11 5.92 27.17
CA ILE A 267 -2.78 6.00 27.79
C ILE A 267 -2.79 6.98 28.96
N LEU A 268 -3.30 8.20 28.77
CA LEU A 268 -3.39 9.20 29.84
C LEU A 268 -4.27 8.71 31.00
N GLY A 269 -5.39 8.06 30.71
CA GLY A 269 -6.27 7.49 31.72
C GLY A 269 -5.64 6.33 32.48
N LEU A 270 -4.83 5.51 31.81
CA LEU A 270 -4.06 4.44 32.44
C LEU A 270 -2.98 5.04 33.36
N LEU A 271 -2.19 5.99 32.86
CA LEU A 271 -1.18 6.70 33.65
C LEU A 271 -1.82 7.36 34.87
N ALA A 272 -2.91 8.10 34.70
CA ALA A 272 -3.66 8.70 35.79
C ALA A 272 -4.12 7.63 36.80
N SER A 273 -4.60 6.47 36.35
CA SER A 273 -5.02 5.41 37.29
C SER A 273 -3.86 4.78 38.07
N LEU A 274 -2.68 4.68 37.46
CA LEU A 274 -1.49 4.10 38.09
C LEU A 274 -0.84 5.07 39.08
N PHE A 275 -0.80 6.36 38.76
CA PHE A 275 -0.15 7.38 39.57
C PHE A 275 -1.08 8.09 40.57
N THR A 276 -2.40 8.02 40.39
CA THR A 276 -3.35 8.59 41.37
C THR A 276 -3.49 7.67 42.56
N ARG A 277 -2.90 8.08 43.68
CA ARG A 277 -3.01 7.37 44.96
C ARG A 277 -4.40 7.61 45.56
N ARG A 278 -5.30 6.64 45.44
CA ARG A 278 -6.60 6.69 46.14
C ARG A 278 -6.43 6.17 47.56
N ARG A 279 -6.58 7.06 48.53
CA ARG A 279 -6.48 6.76 49.96
C ARG A 279 -7.82 7.07 50.60
N ARG A 280 -8.23 6.26 51.57
CA ARG A 280 -9.30 6.59 52.51
C ARG A 280 -8.68 6.72 53.88
N ILE A 281 -8.97 7.82 54.55
CA ILE A 281 -8.53 8.07 55.92
C ILE A 281 -9.81 8.17 56.74
N TRP A 282 -9.86 7.45 57.84
CA TRP A 282 -10.91 7.52 58.84
C TRP A 282 -10.31 8.10 60.11
N ILE A 283 -11.01 9.05 60.70
CA ILE A 283 -10.66 9.65 61.99
C ILE A 283 -11.86 9.42 62.90
N ARG A 284 -11.63 8.84 64.08
CA ARG A 284 -12.63 8.68 65.12
C ARG A 284 -12.16 9.40 66.38
N VAL A 285 -13.06 10.09 67.04
CA VAL A 285 -12.82 10.67 68.37
C VAL A 285 -13.73 9.94 69.35
N ASN A 286 -13.13 9.32 70.37
CA ASN A 286 -13.89 8.60 71.41
C ASN A 286 -14.36 9.58 72.51
N GLU A 287 -15.33 9.17 73.33
CA GLU A 287 -15.93 10.01 74.39
C GLU A 287 -14.90 10.48 75.45
N SER A 288 -13.77 9.79 75.56
CA SER A 288 -12.63 10.15 76.41
C SER A 288 -11.67 11.17 75.77
N GLY A 289 -11.97 11.68 74.56
CA GLY A 289 -11.15 12.65 73.84
C GLY A 289 -10.02 12.05 72.99
N VAL A 290 -9.83 10.74 73.00
CA VAL A 290 -8.77 10.07 72.23
C VAL A 290 -9.12 10.06 70.73
N VAL A 291 -8.18 10.50 69.89
CA VAL A 291 -8.28 10.51 68.43
C VAL A 291 -7.60 9.26 67.83
N GLU A 292 -8.38 8.43 67.15
CA GLU A 292 -7.90 7.27 66.38
C GLU A 292 -7.87 7.60 64.89
N VAL A 293 -6.71 7.39 64.25
CA VAL A 293 -6.54 7.60 62.80
C VAL A 293 -6.20 6.28 62.12
N ALA A 294 -7.00 5.89 61.13
CA ALA A 294 -6.75 4.72 60.30
C ALA A 294 -6.75 5.12 58.83
N GLY A 295 -5.84 4.54 58.03
CA GLY A 295 -5.81 4.75 56.59
C GLY A 295 -5.80 3.44 55.82
N LEU A 296 -6.46 3.44 54.66
CA LEU A 296 -6.39 2.36 53.68
C LEU A 296 -6.02 2.95 52.33
N ALA A 297 -4.87 2.52 51.80
CA ALA A 297 -4.47 2.80 50.43
C ALA A 297 -5.05 1.72 49.51
N LYS A 298 -5.85 2.12 48.52
CA LYS A 298 -6.30 1.19 47.50
C LYS A 298 -5.07 0.72 46.69
N ASN A 299 -4.93 -0.60 46.53
CA ASN A 299 -3.79 -1.27 45.89
C ASN A 299 -2.43 -1.20 46.63
N GLY A 300 -2.42 -0.96 47.95
CA GLY A 300 -1.18 -1.02 48.74
C GLY A 300 -0.13 0.03 48.38
N ALA A 301 -0.55 1.17 47.84
CA ALA A 301 0.34 2.23 47.39
C ALA A 301 1.29 2.68 48.53
N PRO A 302 2.61 2.77 48.28
CA PRO A 302 3.60 3.08 49.32
C PRO A 302 3.46 4.52 49.84
N GLY A 303 3.92 4.74 51.07
CA GLY A 303 3.89 6.05 51.73
C GLY A 303 2.56 6.40 52.41
N LEU A 304 1.71 5.41 52.73
CA LEU A 304 0.54 5.61 53.60
C LEU A 304 0.93 5.84 55.05
N GLU A 305 1.85 5.06 55.56
CA GLU A 305 2.35 5.18 56.92
C GLU A 305 2.94 6.58 57.18
N ASN A 306 3.86 7.05 56.33
CA ASN A 306 4.46 8.39 56.45
C ASN A 306 3.41 9.51 56.43
N GLU A 307 2.35 9.39 55.63
CA GLU A 307 1.27 10.39 55.56
C GLU A 307 0.38 10.34 56.80
N ILE A 308 0.04 9.16 57.31
CA ILE A 308 -0.69 9.02 58.57
C ILE A 308 0.12 9.60 59.72
N SER A 309 1.42 9.28 59.82
CA SER A 309 2.30 9.82 60.85
C SER A 309 2.40 11.35 60.77
N SER A 310 2.48 11.91 59.56
CA SER A 310 2.47 13.36 59.35
C SER A 310 1.14 13.99 59.78
N LEU A 311 0.02 13.34 59.48
CA LEU A 311 -1.32 13.81 59.87
C LEU A 311 -1.51 13.78 61.39
N VAL A 312 -1.10 12.70 62.05
CA VAL A 312 -1.13 12.60 63.53
C VAL A 312 -0.29 13.71 64.16
N GLY A 313 0.93 13.94 63.67
CA GLY A 313 1.79 15.00 64.19
C GLY A 313 1.23 16.42 63.97
N LEU A 314 0.42 16.64 62.94
CA LEU A 314 -0.32 17.90 62.75
C LEU A 314 -1.47 18.06 63.75
N LEU A 315 -2.22 16.99 64.02
CA LEU A 315 -3.33 17.01 64.97
C LEU A 315 -2.83 17.28 66.41
N GLU A 316 -1.73 16.64 66.81
CA GLU A 316 -1.08 16.87 68.11
C GLU A 316 -0.59 18.32 68.28
N ARG A 317 -0.26 19.01 67.19
CA ARG A 317 0.16 20.42 67.22
C ARG A 317 -0.99 21.41 67.36
N VAL A 318 -2.18 21.07 66.88
CA VAL A 318 -3.37 21.93 66.97
C VAL A 318 -3.99 21.88 68.37
N GLU A 319 -3.69 20.84 69.15
CA GLU A 319 -4.18 20.65 70.52
C GLU A 319 -3.32 21.38 71.58
N ARG A 320 -2.16 21.95 71.19
CA ARG A 320 -1.33 22.83 72.03
C ARG A 320 -1.60 24.30 71.75
#